data_AF-A0A1W6ZPM7-F1
#
_entry.id   AF-A0A1W6ZPM7-F1
#
_cell.length_a   1.000
_cell.length_b   1.000
_cell.length_c   1.000
_cell.angle_alpha   90.00
_cell.angle_beta   90.00
_cell.angle_gamma   90.00
#
_symmetry.space_group_name_H-M   'P 1'
#
loop_
_entity.id
_entity.type
_entity.pdbx_description
1 polymer ?
#
loop_
_entity_poly.entity_id
_entity_poly.type
_entity_poly.pdbx_seq_one_letter_code
_entity_poly.pdbx_strand_id
1 'polypeptide(L)'
;MNPNLSPQTLAKHLNVSIRTIHNRFEAAETSFGRALLELRLDETQRALADPRQAVYSVTQITYGVGFNDLSHFSTAFRTKFRTPPRPISKVATIAGT
;
A
#
# COMPACT_ATOMS: atom_id res chain seq x y z
N MET A 1 -6.90 3.09 -3.15
CA MET A 1 -6.94 1.64 -3.50
C MET A 1 -7.82 0.90 -2.50
N ASN A 2 -8.52 -0.18 -2.88
CA ASN A 2 -9.38 -0.92 -1.95
C ASN A 2 -8.55 -1.65 -0.86
N PRO A 3 -8.73 -1.35 0.44
CA PRO A 3 -8.00 -2.02 1.51
C PRO A 3 -8.34 -3.51 1.61
N ASN A 4 -9.57 -3.90 1.25
CA ASN A 4 -10.09 -5.26 1.33
C ASN A 4 -9.85 -6.06 0.04
N LEU A 5 -8.91 -5.63 -0.82
CA LEU A 5 -8.55 -6.38 -2.03
C LEU A 5 -7.90 -7.72 -1.62
N SER A 6 -8.57 -8.81 -2.00
CA SER A 6 -8.14 -10.20 -1.76
C SER A 6 -8.13 -11.01 -3.06
N PRO A 7 -7.50 -12.21 -3.08
CA PRO A 7 -7.59 -13.11 -4.22
C PRO A 7 -9.03 -13.44 -4.62
N GLN A 8 -9.95 -13.58 -3.66
CA GLN A 8 -11.37 -13.83 -3.96
C GLN A 8 -12.01 -12.66 -4.70
N THR A 9 -11.79 -11.43 -4.21
CA THR A 9 -12.36 -10.23 -4.84
C THR A 9 -11.80 -9.99 -6.23
N LEU A 10 -10.50 -10.27 -6.43
CA LEU A 10 -9.85 -10.15 -7.73
C LEU A 10 -10.35 -11.22 -8.71
N ALA A 11 -10.45 -12.48 -8.27
CA ALA A 11 -10.98 -13.59 -9.07
C ALA A 11 -12.39 -13.28 -9.57
N LYS A 12 -13.25 -12.79 -8.68
CA LYS A 12 -14.62 -12.36 -9.01
C LYS A 12 -14.63 -11.22 -10.03
N HIS A 13 -13.77 -10.21 -9.85
CA HIS A 13 -13.68 -9.07 -10.76
C HIS A 13 -13.20 -9.47 -12.17
N LEU A 14 -12.26 -10.40 -12.25
CA LEU A 14 -11.69 -10.89 -13.51
C LEU A 14 -12.47 -12.05 -14.14
N ASN A 15 -13.55 -12.51 -13.51
CA ASN A 15 -14.35 -13.68 -13.92
C ASN A 15 -13.49 -14.94 -14.14
N VAL A 16 -12.58 -15.22 -13.20
CA VAL A 16 -11.72 -16.42 -13.20
C VAL A 16 -11.82 -17.15 -11.85
N SER A 17 -11.35 -18.40 -11.82
CA SER A 17 -11.25 -19.13 -10.56
C SER A 17 -10.18 -18.53 -9.65
N ILE A 18 -10.36 -18.64 -8.33
CA ILE A 18 -9.31 -18.27 -7.36
C ILE A 18 -8.02 -19.09 -7.57
N ARG A 19 -8.15 -20.35 -8.00
CA ARG A 19 -7.00 -21.20 -8.35
C ARG A 19 -6.18 -20.58 -9.48
N THR A 20 -6.83 -20.01 -10.49
CA THR A 20 -6.15 -19.29 -11.57
C THR A 20 -5.35 -18.09 -11.04
N ILE A 21 -5.87 -17.37 -10.05
CA ILE A 21 -5.14 -16.28 -9.40
C ILE A 21 -3.89 -16.82 -8.70
N HIS A 22 -4.04 -17.83 -7.83
CA HIS A 22 -2.90 -18.41 -7.11
C HIS A 22 -1.84 -18.95 -8.06
N ASN A 23 -2.23 -19.75 -9.06
CA ASN A 23 -1.30 -20.32 -10.04
C ASN A 23 -0.54 -19.23 -10.81
N ARG A 24 -1.18 -18.10 -11.12
CA ARG A 24 -0.50 -16.98 -11.81
C ARG A 24 0.54 -16.31 -10.93
N PHE A 25 0.26 -16.09 -9.65
CA PHE A 25 1.25 -15.50 -8.73
C PHE A 25 2.37 -16.49 -8.42
N GLU A 26 2.06 -17.77 -8.25
CA GLU A 26 3.05 -18.83 -8.06
C GLU A 26 3.99 -18.96 -9.27
N ALA A 27 3.45 -18.93 -10.49
CA ALA A 27 4.25 -18.93 -11.72
C ALA A 27 5.13 -17.68 -11.86
N ALA A 28 4.82 -16.60 -11.15
CA ALA A 28 5.63 -15.39 -11.06
C ALA A 28 6.53 -15.38 -9.80
N GLU A 29 6.72 -16.53 -9.16
CA GLU A 29 7.54 -16.73 -7.96
C GLU A 29 7.21 -15.77 -6.80
N THR A 30 5.93 -15.40 -6.67
CA THR A 30 5.46 -14.49 -5.63
C THR A 30 4.09 -14.91 -5.11
N SER A 31 3.57 -14.16 -4.15
CA SER A 31 2.20 -14.32 -3.67
C SER A 31 1.39 -13.06 -3.97
N PHE A 32 0.07 -13.22 -4.06
CA PHE A 32 -0.84 -12.07 -4.19
C PHE A 32 -0.58 -11.02 -3.10
N GLY A 33 -0.43 -11.46 -1.84
CA GLY A 33 -0.20 -10.57 -0.71
C GLY A 33 1.12 -9.80 -0.82
N ARG A 34 2.19 -10.47 -1.26
CA ARG A 34 3.50 -9.84 -1.47
C ARG A 34 3.44 -8.82 -2.61
N ALA A 35 2.87 -9.19 -3.75
CA ALA A 35 2.71 -8.29 -4.89
C ALA A 35 1.85 -7.06 -4.52
N LEU A 36 0.74 -7.27 -3.80
CA LEU A 36 -0.11 -6.18 -3.34
C LEU A 36 0.61 -5.27 -2.35
N LEU A 37 1.38 -5.84 -1.42
CA LEU A 37 2.21 -5.07 -0.49
C LEU A 37 3.23 -4.21 -1.25
N GLU A 38 3.94 -4.79 -2.21
CA GLU A 38 4.95 -4.07 -3.00
C GLU A 38 4.33 -2.92 -3.80
N LEU A 39 3.18 -3.16 -4.45
CA LEU A 39 2.42 -2.13 -5.17
C LEU A 39 1.98 -0.99 -4.25
N ARG A 40 1.45 -1.31 -3.07
CA ARG A 40 1.05 -0.29 -2.09
C ARG A 40 2.25 0.53 -1.61
N LEU A 41 3.38 -0.11 -1.33
CA LEU A 41 4.59 0.60 -0.92
C LEU A 41 5.10 1.55 -2.01
N ASP A 42 5.10 1.11 -3.27
CA ASP A 42 5.54 1.93 -4.39
C ASP A 42 4.62 3.12 -4.64
N GLU A 43 3.31 2.91 -4.52
CA GLU A 43 2.33 3.99 -4.68
C GLU A 43 2.41 5.01 -3.54
N THR A 44 2.62 4.56 -2.30
CA THR A 44 2.90 5.48 -1.18
C THR A 44 4.16 6.29 -1.45
N GLN A 45 5.25 5.68 -1.91
CA GLN A 45 6.49 6.41 -2.23
C GLN A 45 6.28 7.43 -3.36
N ARG A 46 5.50 7.09 -4.40
CA ARG A 46 5.15 8.01 -5.48
C ARG A 46 4.33 9.19 -4.97
N ALA A 47 3.31 8.93 -4.15
CA ALA A 47 2.48 9.98 -3.56
C ALA A 47 3.30 10.91 -2.65
N LEU A 48 4.22 10.37 -1.84
CA LEU A 48 5.11 11.17 -1.00
C LEU A 48 6.10 12.04 -1.80
N ALA A 49 6.40 11.65 -3.04
CA ALA A 49 7.29 12.41 -3.93
C ALA A 49 6.55 13.44 -4.80
N ASP A 50 5.21 13.40 -4.86
CA ASP A 50 4.40 14.32 -5.67
C ASP A 50 4.11 15.62 -4.89
N PRO A 51 4.60 16.79 -5.33
CA PRO A 51 4.33 18.06 -4.66
C PRO A 51 2.84 18.40 -4.53
N ARG A 52 1.99 17.88 -5.43
CA ARG A 52 0.54 18.09 -5.39
C ARG A 52 -0.12 17.35 -4.23
N GLN A 53 0.53 16.30 -3.72
CA GLN A 53 0.06 15.51 -2.58
C GLN A 53 0.65 16.00 -1.24
N ALA A 54 1.50 17.04 -1.25
CA ALA A 54 2.15 17.55 -0.04
C ALA A 54 1.18 18.11 1.02
N VAL A 55 -0.08 18.38 0.64
CA VAL A 55 -1.15 18.79 1.55
C VAL A 55 -1.65 17.65 2.46
N TYR A 56 -1.37 16.39 2.08
CA TYR A 56 -1.79 15.23 2.85
C TYR A 56 -0.66 14.74 3.76
N SER A 57 -1.03 14.36 4.98
CA SER A 57 -0.11 13.68 5.88
C SER A 57 0.27 12.29 5.36
N VAL A 58 1.43 11.76 5.81
CA VAL A 58 1.86 10.38 5.53
C VAL A 58 0.77 9.38 5.88
N THR A 59 0.06 9.62 6.99
CA THR A 59 -1.06 8.79 7.46
C THR A 59 -2.21 8.78 6.45
N GLN A 60 -2.63 9.96 5.97
CA GLN A 60 -3.70 10.07 4.97
C GLN A 60 -3.32 9.38 3.65
N ILE A 61 -2.09 9.59 3.17
CA ILE A 61 -1.59 8.92 1.96
C ILE A 61 -1.60 7.40 2.15
N THR A 62 -1.06 6.92 3.27
CA THR A 62 -0.96 5.48 3.58
C THR A 62 -2.33 4.80 3.61
N TYR A 63 -3.32 5.41 4.27
CA TYR A 63 -4.70 4.90 4.27
C TYR A 63 -5.34 4.99 2.87
N GLY A 64 -5.10 6.07 2.13
CA GLY A 64 -5.62 6.24 0.75
C GLY A 64 -5.08 5.18 -0.23
N VAL A 65 -3.84 4.73 -0.02
CA VAL A 65 -3.19 3.65 -0.77
C VAL A 65 -3.65 2.26 -0.29
N GLY A 66 -4.46 2.18 0.77
CA GLY A 66 -5.18 0.96 1.16
C GLY A 66 -4.47 0.11 2.21
N PHE A 67 -3.53 0.67 2.97
CA PHE A 67 -3.13 0.06 4.24
C PHE A 67 -4.23 0.26 5.28
N ASN A 68 -4.47 -0.75 6.12
CA ASN A 68 -5.38 -0.64 7.28
C ASN A 68 -4.63 -0.53 8.61
N ASP A 69 -3.31 -0.76 8.59
CA ASP A 69 -2.48 -0.81 9.78
C ASP A 69 -1.14 -0.08 9.53
N LEU A 70 -0.88 0.96 10.33
CA LEU A 70 0.30 1.80 10.20
C LEU A 70 1.58 1.12 10.71
N SER A 71 1.45 0.16 11.63
CA SER A 71 2.60 -0.58 12.18
C SER A 71 3.20 -1.53 11.15
N HIS A 72 2.34 -2.29 10.47
CA HIS A 72 2.67 -3.15 9.34
C HIS A 72 3.23 -2.34 8.18
N PHE A 73 2.59 -1.21 7.83
CA PHE A 73 3.14 -0.27 6.85
C PHE A 73 4.56 0.17 7.21
N SER A 74 4.76 0.71 8.41
CA SER A 74 6.05 1.29 8.83
C SER A 74 7.19 0.26 8.76
N THR A 75 6.91 -0.97 9.19
CA THR A 75 7.85 -2.08 9.12
C THR A 75 8.19 -2.44 7.68
N ALA A 76 7.16 -2.66 6.84
CA ALA A 76 7.36 -3.05 5.44
C ALA A 76 8.05 -1.94 4.61
N PHE A 77 7.70 -0.68 4.85
CA PHE A 77 8.28 0.47 4.15
C PHE A 77 9.75 0.65 4.47
N ARG A 78 10.14 0.55 5.76
CA ARG A 78 11.54 0.60 6.18
C ARG A 78 12.35 -0.56 5.59
N THR A 79 11.78 -1.76 5.57
CA THR A 79 12.42 -2.94 4.97
C THR A 79 12.69 -2.75 3.48
N LYS A 80 11.73 -2.19 2.72
CA LYS A 80 11.87 -2.00 1.27
C LYS A 80 12.79 -0.83 0.91
N PHE A 81 12.59 0.34 1.51
CA PHE A 81 13.26 1.58 1.07
C PHE A 81 14.48 1.97 1.91
N ARG A 82 14.80 1.21 2.97
CA ARG A 82 15.94 1.44 3.89
C ARG A 82 15.98 2.82 4.56
N THR A 83 14.94 3.64 4.36
CA THR A 83 14.78 5.00 4.85
C THR A 83 13.39 5.09 5.47
N PRO A 84 13.20 5.78 6.61
CA PRO A 84 11.85 6.03 7.12
C PRO A 84 11.04 6.83 6.10
N PRO A 85 9.70 6.67 6.05
CA PRO A 85 8.85 7.51 5.21
C PRO A 85 9.03 8.96 5.66
N ARG A 86 9.85 9.72 4.93
CA ARG A 86 10.12 11.12 5.27
C ARG A 86 9.03 11.98 4.67
N PRO A 87 8.13 12.57 5.48
CA PRO A 87 7.31 13.67 5.00
C PRO A 87 8.22 14.84 4.60
N ILE A 88 8.10 15.31 3.37
CA ILE A 88 8.48 16.67 3.00
C ILE A 88 7.32 17.57 3.43
N SER A 89 7.26 17.88 4.73
CA SER A 89 6.70 19.10 5.34
C SER A 89 6.20 18.84 6.77
N LYS A 90 6.68 19.66 7.71
CA LYS A 90 6.04 19.86 9.01
C LYS A 90 4.66 20.47 8.75
N VAL A 91 3.59 19.72 9.00
CA VAL A 91 2.31 20.34 9.37
C VAL A 91 2.03 19.90 10.80
N ALA A 92 1.92 20.91 11.67
CA ALA A 92 1.76 20.73 13.10
C ALA A 92 0.53 19.88 13.42
N THR A 93 0.72 18.96 14.36
CA THR A 93 -0.31 18.22 15.08
C THR A 93 -1.44 19.16 15.51
N ILE A 94 -2.67 18.88 15.08
CA ILE A 94 -3.86 19.20 15.87
C ILE A 94 -4.44 17.90 16.40
N ALA A 95 -4.20 17.67 17.69
CA ALA A 95 -4.96 16.72 18.48
C ALA A 95 -6.29 17.40 18.87
N GLY A 96 -7.40 16.75 18.56
CA GLY A 96 -8.74 17.00 19.09
C GLY A 96 -9.47 15.67 18.98
N THR A 97 -9.96 15.05 20.05
CA THR A 97 -10.99 15.55 20.99
C THR A 97 -10.74 14.98 22.38
#